data_AF-A0A4R4UXE9-F1
#
_entry.id   AF-A0A4R4UXE9-F1
#
_cell.length_a   1.000
_cell.length_b   1.000
_cell.length_c   1.000
_cell.angle_alpha   90.00
_cell.angle_beta   90.00
_cell.angle_gamma   90.00
#
_symmetry.space_group_name_H-M   'P 1'
#
loop_
_entity.id
_entity.type
_entity.pdbx_description
1 polymer ?
#
loop_
_entity_poly.entity_id
_entity_poly.type
_entity_poly.pdbx_seq_one_letter_code
_entity_poly.pdbx_strand_id
1 'polypeptide(L)'
;MAGCLLLVLPLECLGARVLREPGRIAAAVLPVALIFLVWDAVAVWAEVWSFNPRYTLGVSLAGIVLEEFVFFLVIPLCALLTYQSVEALTRRGRRTRGDVEVHR
;
A
#
# COMPACT_ATOMS: atom_id res chain seq x y z
N MET A 1 -2.55 4.65 -9.96
CA MET A 1 -1.81 3.69 -9.08
C MET A 1 -0.37 3.46 -9.51
N ALA A 2 -0.06 3.28 -10.80
CA ALA A 2 1.34 3.09 -11.26
C ALA A 2 2.31 4.19 -10.78
N GLY A 3 1.89 5.47 -10.83
CA GLY A 3 2.69 6.59 -10.30
C GLY A 3 3.04 6.45 -8.81
N CYS A 4 2.12 5.97 -7.97
CA CYS A 4 2.37 5.73 -6.54
C CYS A 4 3.43 4.66 -6.34
N LEU A 5 3.34 3.55 -7.08
CA LEU A 5 4.36 2.51 -7.04
C LEU A 5 5.72 3.04 -7.52
N LEU A 6 5.77 3.80 -8.61
CA LEU A 6 7.02 4.39 -9.11
C LEU A 6 7.69 5.34 -8.11
N LEU A 7 6.91 6.05 -7.30
CA LEU A 7 7.43 6.92 -6.25
C LEU A 7 7.95 6.15 -5.04
N VAL A 8 7.30 5.04 -4.67
CA VAL A 8 7.58 4.31 -3.44
C VAL A 8 8.57 3.16 -3.65
N LEU A 9 8.62 2.56 -4.85
CA LEU A 9 9.53 1.45 -5.18
C LEU A 9 11.02 1.80 -4.99
N PRO A 10 11.52 3.02 -5.34
CA PRO A 10 12.90 3.40 -5.05
C PRO A 10 13.25 3.38 -3.56
N LEU A 11 12.26 3.53 -2.66
CA LEU A 11 12.48 3.46 -1.22
C LEU A 11 12.82 2.03 -0.75
N GLU A 12 12.44 1.01 -1.51
CA GLU A 12 12.86 -0.37 -1.24
C GLU A 12 14.38 -0.52 -1.40
N CYS A 13 14.95 0.11 -2.43
CA CYS A 13 16.40 0.14 -2.69
C CYS A 13 17.19 0.87 -1.59
N LEU A 14 16.56 1.80 -0.86
CA LEU A 14 17.16 2.51 0.27
C LEU A 14 17.23 1.69 1.56
N GLY A 15 16.75 0.44 1.54
CA GLY A 15 16.97 -0.55 2.59
C GLY A 15 15.72 -0.99 3.36
N ALA A 16 14.52 -0.62 2.89
CA ALA A 16 13.28 -1.05 3.53
C ALA A 16 13.04 -2.57 3.38
N ARG A 17 13.57 -3.23 2.33
CA ARG A 17 13.53 -4.70 2.08
C ARG A 17 12.18 -5.39 2.37
N VAL A 18 11.08 -4.65 2.30
CA VAL A 18 9.74 -5.11 2.73
C VAL A 18 9.24 -6.21 1.80
N LEU A 19 9.48 -6.12 0.48
CA LEU A 19 9.00 -7.12 -0.49
C LEU A 19 9.72 -8.48 -0.38
N ARG A 20 10.73 -8.61 0.50
CA ARG A 20 11.42 -9.90 0.71
C ARG A 20 10.59 -10.90 1.50
N GLU A 21 9.51 -10.47 2.15
CA GLU A 21 8.61 -11.33 2.92
C GLU A 21 7.16 -11.23 2.39
N PRO A 22 6.90 -11.66 1.15
CA PRO A 22 5.59 -11.49 0.52
C PRO A 22 4.45 -12.14 1.31
N GLY A 23 4.72 -13.22 2.04
CA GLY A 23 3.74 -13.89 2.90
C GLY A 23 3.23 -13.00 4.04
N ARG A 24 4.10 -12.19 4.66
CA ARG A 24 3.70 -11.27 5.75
C ARG A 24 2.91 -10.09 5.23
N ILE A 25 3.32 -9.54 4.09
CA ILE A 25 2.58 -8.50 3.39
C ILE A 25 1.19 -9.01 3.05
N ALA A 26 1.10 -10.19 2.42
CA ALA A 26 -0.17 -10.79 2.05
C ALA A 26 -1.08 -11.00 3.28
N ALA A 27 -0.53 -11.52 4.37
CA ALA A 27 -1.28 -11.70 5.61
C ALA A 27 -1.78 -10.39 6.23
N ALA A 28 -1.06 -9.27 6.04
CA ALA A 28 -1.48 -7.96 6.53
C ALA A 28 -2.49 -7.26 5.59
N VAL A 29 -2.28 -7.37 4.28
CA VAL A 29 -3.04 -6.62 3.26
C VAL A 29 -4.31 -7.36 2.84
N LEU A 30 -4.24 -8.68 2.59
CA LEU A 30 -5.38 -9.43 2.04
C LEU A 30 -6.63 -9.42 2.93
N PRO A 31 -6.56 -9.60 4.26
CA PRO A 31 -7.77 -9.57 5.09
C PRO A 31 -8.48 -8.23 5.01
N VAL A 32 -7.71 -7.14 5.06
CA VAL A 32 -8.24 -5.77 4.99
C VAL A 32 -8.80 -5.48 3.60
N ALA A 33 -8.05 -5.81 2.55
CA ALA A 33 -8.50 -5.65 1.17
C ALA A 33 -9.79 -6.43 0.90
N LEU A 34 -9.90 -7.66 1.41
CA LEU A 34 -11.10 -8.49 1.24
C LEU A 34 -12.32 -7.86 1.93
N ILE A 35 -12.19 -7.40 3.18
CA ILE A 35 -13.28 -6.76 3.91
C ILE A 35 -13.78 -5.52 3.15
N PHE A 36 -12.86 -4.68 2.69
CA PHE A 36 -13.24 -3.47 1.95
C PHE A 36 -13.82 -3.78 0.58
N LEU A 37 -13.28 -4.76 -0.16
CA LEU A 37 -13.86 -5.20 -1.44
C LEU A 37 -15.28 -5.73 -1.30
N VAL A 38 -15.55 -6.51 -0.25
CA VAL A 38 -16.91 -7.01 0.02
C VAL A 38 -17.83 -5.84 0.34
N TRP A 39 -17.40 -4.92 1.19
CA TRP A 39 -18.17 -3.72 1.50
C TRP A 39 -18.44 -2.87 0.25
N ASP A 40 -17.43 -2.72 -0.61
CA ASP A 40 -17.52 -1.97 -1.85
C ASP A 40 -18.55 -2.57 -2.81
N ALA A 41 -18.54 -3.91 -2.95
CA ALA A 41 -19.51 -4.65 -3.74
C ALA A 41 -20.93 -4.42 -3.22
N VAL A 42 -21.11 -4.49 -1.90
CA VAL A 42 -22.41 -4.25 -1.25
C VAL A 42 -22.90 -2.83 -1.53
N ALA A 43 -22.02 -1.82 -1.44
CA ALA A 43 -22.39 -0.42 -1.68
C ALA A 43 -22.81 -0.18 -3.14
N VAL A 44 -22.14 -0.81 -4.10
CA VAL A 44 -22.50 -0.76 -5.53
C VAL A 44 -23.83 -1.46 -5.78
N TRP A 45 -24.05 -2.63 -5.19
CA TRP A 45 -25.29 -3.39 -5.31
C TRP A 45 -26.48 -2.69 -4.65
N ALA A 46 -26.23 -1.95 -3.57
CA ALA A 46 -27.23 -1.12 -2.90
C ALA A 46 -27.49 0.22 -3.61
N GLU A 47 -26.90 0.43 -4.79
CA GLU A 47 -27.00 1.67 -5.59
C GLU A 47 -26.62 2.94 -4.82
N VAL A 48 -25.83 2.81 -3.74
CA VAL A 48 -25.33 3.95 -2.97
C VAL A 48 -24.42 4.80 -3.86
N TRP A 49 -23.69 4.15 -4.76
CA TRP A 49 -22.82 4.79 -5.75
C TRP A 49 -22.53 3.84 -6.91
N SER A 50 -22.01 4.37 -8.02
CA SER A 50 -21.70 3.59 -9.23
C SER A 50 -20.45 4.11 -9.95
N PHE A 51 -19.81 3.22 -10.73
CA PHE A 51 -18.62 3.56 -11.52
C PHE A 51 -19.02 4.08 -12.90
N ASN A 52 -18.45 5.22 -13.30
CA ASN A 52 -18.66 5.74 -14.64
C ASN A 52 -17.70 5.04 -15.62
N PRO A 53 -18.21 4.26 -16.61
CA PRO A 53 -17.37 3.47 -17.50
C PRO A 53 -16.41 4.33 -18.33
N ARG A 54 -16.71 5.61 -18.56
CA ARG A 54 -15.87 6.55 -19.32
C ARG A 54 -14.51 6.81 -18.66
N TYR A 55 -14.40 6.66 -17.35
CA TYR A 55 -13.18 6.94 -16.58
C TYR A 55 -12.50 5.67 -16.07
N THR A 56 -12.91 4.52 -16.59
CA THR A 56 -12.39 3.20 -16.19
C THR A 56 -11.85 2.47 -17.42
N LEU A 57 -11.05 1.44 -17.18
CA LEU A 57 -10.48 0.53 -18.16
C LEU A 57 -11.54 -0.39 -18.77
N GLY A 58 -12.79 -0.31 -18.30
CA GLY A 58 -13.92 -1.09 -18.80
C GLY A 58 -13.93 -2.55 -18.34
N VAL A 59 -12.98 -2.96 -17.51
CA VAL A 59 -12.91 -4.31 -16.94
C VAL A 59 -13.55 -4.28 -15.55
N SER A 60 -14.60 -5.08 -15.38
CA SER A 60 -15.29 -5.21 -14.09
C SER A 60 -15.49 -6.67 -13.70
N LEU A 61 -15.48 -6.92 -12.39
CA LEU A 61 -15.75 -8.22 -11.77
C LEU A 61 -16.75 -8.00 -10.64
N ALA A 62 -17.85 -8.76 -10.65
CA ALA A 62 -18.90 -8.69 -9.63
C ALA A 62 -19.50 -7.27 -9.40
N GLY A 63 -19.46 -6.40 -10.42
CA GLY A 63 -19.93 -5.01 -10.35
C GLY A 63 -18.88 -3.98 -9.91
N ILE A 64 -17.69 -4.44 -9.51
CA ILE A 64 -16.55 -3.58 -9.15
C ILE A 64 -15.55 -3.51 -10.31
N VAL A 65 -15.00 -2.34 -10.57
CA VAL A 65 -13.98 -2.14 -11.62
C VAL A 65 -12.61 -2.65 -11.17
N LEU A 66 -11.81 -3.18 -12.10
CA LEU A 66 -10.50 -3.79 -11.80
C LEU A 66 -9.57 -2.82 -11.04
N GLU A 67 -9.69 -1.53 -11.31
CA GLU A 67 -8.92 -0.46 -10.67
C GLU A 67 -9.11 -0.43 -9.16
N GLU A 68 -10.29 -0.77 -8.64
CA GLU A 68 -10.54 -0.81 -7.20
C GLU A 68 -9.83 -1.99 -6.55
N PHE A 69 -9.83 -3.17 -7.19
CA PHE A 69 -9.04 -4.31 -6.70
C PHE A 69 -7.56 -3.94 -6.61
N VAL A 70 -7.04 -3.25 -7.62
CA VAL A 70 -5.64 -2.78 -7.62
C VAL A 70 -5.43 -1.69 -6.55
N PHE A 71 -6.39 -0.80 -6.35
CA PHE A 71 -6.35 0.25 -5.33
C PHE A 71 -6.22 -0.34 -3.92
N PHE A 72 -7.09 -1.29 -3.56
CA PHE A 72 -7.07 -1.96 -2.25
C PHE A 72 -5.79 -2.76 -1.97
N LEU A 73 -5.03 -3.12 -3.00
CA LEU A 73 -3.71 -3.75 -2.84
C LEU A 73 -2.59 -2.72 -2.80
N VAL A 74 -2.58 -1.77 -3.73
CA VAL A 74 -1.47 -0.81 -3.92
C VAL A 74 -1.40 0.21 -2.79
N ILE A 75 -2.52 0.73 -2.30
CA ILE A 75 -2.50 1.76 -1.26
C ILE A 75 -1.93 1.24 0.06
N PRO A 76 -2.38 0.09 0.61
CA PRO A 76 -1.77 -0.47 1.82
C PRO A 76 -0.30 -0.83 1.63
N LEU A 77 0.08 -1.32 0.45
CA LEU A 77 1.48 -1.57 0.09
C LEU A 77 2.33 -0.30 0.15
N CYS A 78 1.86 0.78 -0.46
CA CYS A 78 2.53 2.07 -0.43
C CYS A 78 2.68 2.58 1.02
N ALA A 79 1.61 2.50 1.82
CA ALA A 79 1.64 2.91 3.23
C ALA A 79 2.67 2.11 4.04
N LEU A 80 2.71 0.79 3.86
CA LEU A 80 3.66 -0.08 4.56
C LEU A 80 5.11 0.23 4.16
N LEU A 81 5.39 0.40 2.87
CA LEU A 81 6.72 0.75 2.38
C LEU A 81 7.18 2.10 2.95
N THR A 82 6.33 3.13 2.91
CA THR A 82 6.63 4.44 3.49
C THR A 82 6.89 4.35 4.99
N TYR A 83 6.06 3.64 5.74
CA TYR A 83 6.22 3.46 7.18
C TYR A 83 7.58 2.84 7.53
N GLN A 84 7.94 1.74 6.84
CA GLN A 84 9.20 1.05 7.05
C GLN A 84 10.40 1.91 6.67
N SER A 85 10.30 2.74 5.62
CA SER A 85 11.34 3.71 5.25
C SER A 85 11.55 4.77 6.33
N VAL A 86 10.47 5.33 6.89
CA VAL A 86 10.55 6.33 7.97
C VAL A 86 11.14 5.69 9.23
N GLU A 87 10.77 4.46 9.57
CA GLU A 87 11.35 3.75 10.71
C GLU A 87 12.86 3.52 10.51
N ALA A 88 13.27 3.06 9.32
CA ALA A 88 14.67 2.84 9.00
C ALA A 88 15.51 4.13 9.10
N LEU A 89 14.99 5.25 8.60
CA LEU A 89 15.64 6.56 8.69
C LEU A 89 15.75 7.03 10.16
N THR A 90 14.68 6.88 10.93
CA THR A 90 14.65 7.25 12.36
C THR A 90 15.64 6.42 13.18
N ARG A 91 15.73 5.11 12.92
CA ARG A 91 16.71 4.22 13.55
C ARG A 91 18.15 4.62 13.21
N ARG A 92 18.43 5.00 11.96
CA ARG A 92 19.76 5.52 11.57
C ARG A 92 20.10 6.81 12.30
N GLY A 93 19.17 7.76 12.35
CA GLY A 93 19.36 9.04 13.06
C GLY A 93 19.66 8.88 14.57
N ARG A 94 18.96 7.96 15.24
CA ARG A 94 19.26 7.62 16.66
C ARG A 94 20.66 7.06 16.86
N ARG A 95 21.14 6.22 15.94
CA ARG A 95 22.47 5.60 16.02
C ARG A 95 23.59 6.63 15.88
N THR A 96 23.48 7.52 14.90
CA THR A 96 24.45 8.61 14.69
C THR A 96 24.53 9.57 15.88
N ARG A 97 23.40 9.86 16.54
CA ARG A 97 23.38 10.73 17.72
C ARG A 97 24.10 10.11 18.93
N GLY A 98 23.98 8.79 19.13
CA GLY A 98 24.69 8.08 20.19
C GLY A 98 26.21 8.05 20.01
N ASP A 99 26.70 7.87 18.78
CA ASP A 99 28.15 7.89 18.50
C ASP A 99 28.78 9.27 18.74
N VAL A 100 28.05 10.36 18.49
CA VAL A 100 28.53 11.73 18.76
C VAL A 100 28.64 12.01 20.27
N GLU A 101 27.79 11.39 21.09
CA GLU A 101 27.75 11.60 22.54
C GLU A 101 28.80 10.75 23.28
N VAL A 102 29.17 9.58 22.74
CA VAL A 102 30.23 8.70 23.30
C VAL A 102 31.64 9.22 23.00
N HIS A 103 31.82 10.03 21.95
CA HIS A 103 33.12 10.58 21.57
C HIS A 103 33.41 12.00 22.09
N ARG A 104 32.56 12.55 22.96
CA ARG A 104 32.83 13.78 23.73
C ARG A 104 33.18 13.44 25.16
#